data_AF-A0A9D7PR74-F1
#
_entry.id   AF-A0A9D7PR74-F1
#
_cell.length_a   1.000
_cell.length_b   1.000
_cell.length_c   1.000
_cell.angle_alpha   90.00
_cell.angle_beta   90.00
_cell.angle_gamma   90.00
#
_symmetry.space_group_name_H-M   'P 1'
#
loop_
_entity.id
_entity.type
_entity.pdbx_description
1 polymer ?
#
loop_
_entity_poly.entity_id
_entity_poly.type
_entity_poly.pdbx_seq_one_letter_code
_entity_poly.pdbx_strand_id
1 'polypeptide(L)' 'MRSLFDTAYTMIEPFFDPEQGWGGHSLEHLAFRVLRENFGELSSEEVHTIIVVAHRVH' A
#
# COMPACT_ATOMS: atom_id res chain seq x y z
N MET A 1 -5.35 -11.47 10.73
CA MET A 1 -5.55 -10.10 10.21
C MET A 1 -4.37 -9.19 10.46
N ARG A 2 -3.83 -9.09 11.69
CA ARG A 2 -2.73 -8.15 11.97
C ARG A 2 -1.42 -8.47 11.21
N SER A 3 -1.03 -9.74 11.11
CA SER A 3 0.18 -10.13 10.35
C SER A 3 0.10 -9.84 8.84
N LEU A 4 -1.10 -9.97 8.25
CA LEU A 4 -1.34 -9.65 6.84
C LEU A 4 -1.19 -8.14 6.61
N PHE A 5 -1.78 -7.35 7.50
CA PHE A 5 -1.68 -5.89 7.46
C PHE A 5 -0.24 -5.43 7.64
N ASP A 6 0.50 -5.97 8.62
CA ASP A 6 1.90 -5.60 8.86
C ASP A 6 2.76 -5.93 7.63
N THR A 7 2.54 -7.09 7.01
CA THR A 7 3.25 -7.52 5.79
C THR A 7 2.90 -6.63 4.58
N ALA A 8 1.62 -6.32 4.41
CA ALA A 8 1.14 -5.42 3.36
C ALA A 8 1.71 -4.01 3.56
N TYR A 9 1.69 -3.49 4.79
CA TYR A 9 2.17 -2.17 5.17
C TYR A 9 3.67 -2.03 4.91
N THR A 10 4.51 -2.96 5.35
CA THR A 10 5.96 -2.93 5.05
C THR A 10 6.26 -2.96 3.55
N MET A 11 5.42 -3.64 2.75
CA MET A 11 5.58 -3.63 1.30
C MET A 11 5.24 -2.29 0.66
N ILE A 12 4.23 -1.58 1.20
CA ILE A 12 3.74 -0.35 0.59
C ILE A 12 4.29 0.93 1.21
N GLU A 13 4.83 0.87 2.42
CA GLU A 13 5.42 2.00 3.16
C GLU A 13 6.41 2.81 2.29
N PRO A 14 7.34 2.21 1.54
CA PRO A 14 8.29 2.98 0.73
C PRO A 14 7.65 3.78 -0.40
N PHE A 15 6.41 3.47 -0.82
CA PHE A 15 5.70 4.23 -1.85
C PHE A 15 5.08 5.53 -1.30
N PHE A 16 4.95 5.66 0.02
CA PHE A 16 4.39 6.83 0.67
C PHE A 16 5.47 7.78 1.22
N ASP A 17 6.73 7.33 1.28
CA ASP A 17 7.85 8.16 1.69
C ASP A 17 8.14 9.24 0.61
N PRO A 18 8.01 10.54 0.94
CA PRO A 18 8.26 11.64 -0.01
C PRO A 18 9.72 11.73 -0.47
N GLU A 19 10.67 11.15 0.26
CA GLU A 19 12.09 11.07 -0.13
C GLU A 19 12.37 9.91 -1.10
N GLN A 20 11.56 8.84 -1.05
CA GLN A 20 11.62 7.69 -1.98
C GLN A 20 10.65 7.85 -3.17
N GLY A 21 9.81 8.88 -3.16
CA GLY A 21 8.87 9.19 -4.21
C GLY A 21 9.55 9.41 -5.57
N TRP A 22 8.99 8.81 -6.62
CA TRP A 22 9.45 9.06 -7.99
C TRP A 22 9.03 10.47 -8.41
N GLY A 23 9.91 11.45 -8.20
CA GLY A 23 9.75 12.81 -8.70
C GLY A 23 8.63 13.62 -8.05
N GLY A 24 8.26 13.34 -6.79
CA GLY A 24 7.23 14.09 -6.06
C GLY A 24 5.78 13.72 -6.40
N HIS A 25 5.55 12.64 -7.14
CA HIS A 25 4.22 12.10 -7.41
C HIS A 25 3.92 10.90 -6.51
N SER A 26 2.75 10.91 -5.87
CA SER A 26 2.22 9.79 -5.08
C SER A 26 2.12 8.52 -5.95
N LEU A 27 2.74 7.43 -5.50
CA LEU A 27 2.76 6.14 -6.19
C LEU A 27 1.63 5.21 -5.72
N GLU A 28 0.47 5.77 -5.36
CA GLU A 28 -0.72 5.02 -4.92
C GLU A 28 -1.14 3.93 -5.90
N HIS A 29 -1.04 4.19 -7.22
CA HIS A 29 -1.34 3.19 -8.24
C HIS A 29 -0.36 2.01 -8.22
N LEU A 30 0.89 2.24 -7.81
CA LEU A 30 1.91 1.21 -7.64
C LEU A 30 1.68 0.41 -6.36
N ALA A 31 1.35 1.08 -5.25
CA ALA A 31 0.94 0.41 -4.01
C ALA A 31 -0.29 -0.49 -4.25
N PHE A 32 -1.29 -0.01 -4.98
CA PHE A 32 -2.45 -0.80 -5.38
C PHE A 32 -2.07 -2.02 -6.23
N ARG A 33 -1.18 -1.83 -7.21
CA ARG A 33 -0.71 -2.93 -8.05
C ARG A 33 0.06 -3.99 -7.26
N VAL A 34 1.00 -3.57 -6.41
CA VAL A 34 1.80 -4.47 -5.56
C VAL A 34 0.90 -5.27 -4.63
N LEU A 35 -0.10 -4.64 -4.01
CA LEU A 35 -1.06 -5.35 -3.18
C LEU A 35 -1.92 -6.34 -3.98
N ARG A 36 -2.39 -5.97 -5.18
CA ARG A 36 -3.16 -6.88 -6.03
C ARG A 36 -2.34 -8.06 -6.55
N GLU A 37 -1.06 -7.87 -6.81
CA GLU A 37 -0.15 -8.93 -7.25
C GLU A 37 0.22 -9.89 -6.10
N ASN A 38 0.44 -9.37 -4.89
CA ASN A 38 0.81 -10.20 -3.73
C ASN A 38 -0.39 -10.79 -2.96
N PHE A 39 -1.55 -10.14 -3.05
CA PHE A 39 -2.77 -10.51 -2.34
C PHE A 39 -3.96 -10.63 -3.30
N GLY A 40 -3.83 -11.53 -4.28
CA GLY A 40 -4.87 -11.74 -5.30
C GLY A 40 -6.24 -12.17 -4.75
N GLU A 41 -6.25 -12.74 -3.53
CA GLU A 41 -7.43 -13.14 -2.78
C GLU A 41 -8.20 -11.96 -2.14
N LEU A 42 -7.57 -10.80 -1.98
CA LEU A 42 -8.22 -9.62 -1.43
C LEU A 42 -9.09 -8.93 -2.48
N SER A 43 -10.27 -8.50 -2.05
CA SER A 43 -11.13 -7.65 -2.86
C SER A 43 -10.52 -6.26 -3.11
N SER A 44 -10.99 -5.58 -4.15
CA SER A 44 -10.53 -4.21 -4.44
C SER A 44 -10.84 -3.23 -3.30
N GLU A 45 -11.91 -3.48 -2.53
CA GLU A 45 -12.32 -2.67 -1.38
C GLU A 45 -11.38 -2.86 -0.19
N GLU A 46 -10.94 -4.10 0.07
CA GLU A 46 -9.97 -4.40 1.12
C GLU A 46 -8.60 -3.79 0.80
N VAL A 47 -8.14 -3.93 -0.45
CA VAL A 47 -6.89 -3.30 -0.91
C VAL A 47 -6.97 -1.78 -0.75
N HIS A 48 -8.08 -1.16 -1.16
CA HIS A 48 -8.28 0.28 -1.00
C HIS A 48 -8.27 0.70 0.48
N THR A 49 -8.93 -0.07 1.35
CA THR A 49 -8.94 0.18 2.80
C THR A 49 -7.53 0.13 3.39
N ILE A 50 -6.71 -0.85 3.00
CA ILE A 50 -5.32 -0.97 3.46
C ILE A 50 -4.50 0.26 3.06
N ILE A 51 -4.64 0.73 1.82
CA ILE A 51 -3.94 1.92 1.31
C ILE A 51 -4.37 3.17 2.09
N VAL A 52 -5.67 3.39 2.27
CA VAL A 52 -6.20 4.56 2.99
C VAL A 52 -5.74 4.57 4.45
N VAL A 53 -5.73 3.40 5.11
CA VAL A 53 -5.23 3.29 6.48
C VAL A 53 -3.73 3.51 6.54
N ALA A 54 -2.96 2.92 5.63
CA ALA A 54 -1.51 3.11 5.56
C ALA A 54 -1.15 4.59 5.35
N HIS A 55 -1.87 5.29 4.48
CA HIS A 55 -1.68 6.71 4.21
C HIS A 55 -2.03 7.63 5.38
N ARG A 56 -2.91 7.19 6.30
CA ARG A 56 -3.21 7.93 7.54
C ARG A 56 -2.21 7.69 8.66
N VAL A 57 -1.51 6.56 8.64
CA VAL A 57 -0.56 6.14 9.67
C VAL A 57 0.84 6.69 9.39
N HIS A 58 1.18 6.92 8.12
CA HIS A 58 2.42 7.56 7.71
C HIS A 58 2.35 9.08 7.84
#